data_AF-A0AA40X6A0-F1
#
_entry.id   AF-A0AA40X6A0-F1
#
_cell.length_a   1.000
_cell.length_b   1.000
_cell.length_c   1.000
_cell.angle_alpha   90.00
_cell.angle_beta   90.00
_cell.angle_gamma   90.00
#
_symmetry.space_group_name_H-M   'P 1'
#
loop_
_entity.id
_entity.type
_entity.pdbx_description
1 polymer ?
#
loop_
_entity_poly.entity_id
_entity_poly.type
_entity_poly.pdbx_seq_one_letter_code
_entity_poly.pdbx_strand_id
1 'polypeptide(L)'
;MAPALSTVFLHIGSEDTQVTLDGTIQRLTLGSQLTSLAYFRHQPPTPAEMETAIMVVEDEIARLRHDIAPGARLYSEDNDIRAIARLAGVAENEEMSLSVEAVERTFDRLALVINGRPASFEGIPDGNDFAATLLILREFMHHLQFNEIVIKGAKFEMLNQPSR
;
A
#
# COMPACT_ATOMS: atom_id res chain seq x y z
N MET A 1 24.40 11.31 -22.15
CA MET A 1 23.57 10.20 -21.62
C MET A 1 22.57 10.83 -20.67
N ALA A 2 21.27 10.58 -20.84
CA ALA A 2 20.30 10.98 -19.82
C ALA A 2 20.63 10.20 -18.53
N PRO A 3 20.51 10.81 -17.33
CA PRO A 3 20.68 10.07 -16.09
C PRO A 3 19.71 8.88 -16.07
N ALA A 4 20.18 7.73 -15.59
CA ALA A 4 19.29 6.60 -15.34
C ALA A 4 18.22 7.06 -14.34
N LEU A 5 16.95 6.74 -14.62
CA LEU A 5 15.86 7.05 -13.70
C LEU A 5 16.04 6.21 -12.44
N SER A 6 16.12 6.87 -11.27
CA SER A 6 16.17 6.18 -9.99
C SER A 6 14.95 5.28 -9.81
N THR A 7 15.19 4.13 -9.20
CA THR A 7 14.17 3.10 -8.99
C THR A 7 13.98 2.85 -7.50
N VAL A 8 12.72 2.81 -7.08
CA VAL A 8 12.31 2.53 -5.71
C VAL A 8 11.48 1.24 -5.71
N PHE A 9 11.87 0.27 -4.90
CA PHE A 9 11.02 -0.90 -4.60
C PHE A 9 10.46 -0.78 -3.19
N LEU A 10 9.15 -0.93 -3.08
CA LEU A 10 8.41 -0.93 -1.82
C LEU A 10 7.94 -2.34 -1.50
N HIS A 11 8.27 -2.79 -0.28
CA HIS A 11 7.72 -3.98 0.35
C HIS A 11 7.10 -3.60 1.69
N ILE A 12 5.80 -3.75 1.86
CA ILE A 12 5.07 -3.55 3.12
C ILE A 12 4.90 -4.92 3.78
N GLY A 13 5.83 -5.26 4.67
CA GLY A 13 5.77 -6.49 5.46
C GLY A 13 4.81 -6.36 6.66
N SER A 14 4.66 -7.46 7.40
CA SER A 14 3.84 -7.48 8.62
C SER A 14 4.44 -6.65 9.76
N GLU A 15 5.77 -6.66 9.89
CA GLU A 15 6.49 -6.00 11.00
C GLU A 15 7.31 -4.78 10.55
N ASP A 16 7.76 -4.74 9.31
CA ASP A 16 8.55 -3.63 8.76
C ASP A 16 8.22 -3.35 7.29
N THR A 17 8.54 -2.13 6.85
CA THR A 17 8.37 -1.66 5.48
C THR A 17 9.76 -1.41 4.93
N GLN A 18 10.10 -2.11 3.86
CA GLN A 18 11.41 -2.04 3.23
C GLN A 18 11.30 -1.21 1.95
N VAL A 19 12.21 -0.25 1.83
CA VAL A 19 12.30 0.66 0.70
C VAL A 19 13.69 0.49 0.10
N THR A 20 13.77 -0.09 -1.09
CA THR A 20 15.03 -0.28 -1.79
C THR A 20 15.22 0.84 -2.81
N LEU A 21 16.18 1.72 -2.56
CA LEU A 21 16.54 2.87 -3.39
C LEU A 21 17.83 2.54 -4.13
N ASP A 22 17.76 2.32 -5.44
CA ASP A 22 18.92 2.01 -6.30
C ASP A 22 19.84 0.91 -5.71
N GLY A 23 19.24 -0.10 -5.07
CA GLY A 23 19.93 -1.25 -4.45
C GLY A 23 20.27 -1.10 -2.96
N THR A 24 20.07 0.08 -2.37
CA THR A 24 20.24 0.32 -0.93
C THR A 24 18.92 0.17 -0.20
N ILE A 25 18.87 -0.69 0.82
CA ILE A 25 17.65 -0.95 1.60
C ILE A 25 17.58 0.01 2.80
N GLN A 26 16.47 0.73 2.89
CA GLN A 26 16.04 1.43 4.10
C GLN A 26 14.85 0.70 4.72
N ARG A 27 14.84 0.60 6.05
CA ARG A 27 13.74 -0.02 6.80
C ARG A 27 13.01 1.03 7.62
N LEU A 28 11.69 1.06 7.48
CA LEU A 28 10.81 1.84 8.33
C LEU A 28 10.20 0.91 9.39
N THR A 29 10.02 1.43 10.60
CA THR A 29 9.37 0.71 11.70
C THR A 29 7.85 0.81 11.54
N LEU A 30 7.37 0.37 10.38
CA LEU A 30 5.98 0.37 9.93
C LEU A 30 5.72 -0.98 9.30
N GLY A 31 4.67 -1.69 9.70
CA GLY A 31 4.27 -2.94 9.05
C GLY A 31 2.77 -3.12 9.20
N SER A 32 2.13 -3.88 8.32
CA SER A 32 0.67 -4.02 8.33
C SER A 32 0.14 -4.48 9.70
N GLN A 33 0.74 -5.53 10.27
CA GLN A 33 0.39 -6.02 11.60
C GLN A 33 0.96 -5.14 12.72
N LEU A 34 2.18 -4.63 12.58
CA LEU A 34 2.77 -3.74 13.59
C LEU A 34 1.90 -2.50 13.80
N THR A 35 1.50 -1.85 12.72
CA THR A 35 0.64 -0.67 12.73
C THR A 35 -0.77 -1.03 13.20
N SER A 36 -1.35 -2.13 12.71
CA SER A 36 -2.70 -2.52 13.11
C SER A 36 -2.80 -2.85 14.61
N LEU A 37 -1.86 -3.64 15.15
CA LEU A 37 -1.83 -4.01 16.56
C LEU A 37 -1.51 -2.83 17.48
N ALA A 38 -0.68 -1.88 17.03
CA ALA A 38 -0.31 -0.71 17.82
C ALA A 38 -1.45 0.32 17.92
N TYR A 39 -2.22 0.51 16.85
CA TYR A 39 -3.12 1.67 16.73
C TYR A 39 -4.60 1.33 16.56
N PHE A 40 -4.96 0.12 16.12
CA PHE A 40 -6.36 -0.24 15.82
C PHE A 40 -6.91 -1.22 16.86
N ARG A 41 -7.65 -0.71 17.85
CA ARG A 41 -8.32 -1.56 18.88
C ARG A 41 -9.69 -2.07 18.42
N HIS A 42 -10.26 -1.42 17.40
CA HIS A 42 -11.54 -1.78 16.80
C HIS A 42 -11.35 -2.31 15.38
N GLN A 43 -12.34 -3.06 14.91
CA GLN A 43 -12.39 -3.59 13.55
C GLN A 43 -13.78 -3.27 12.95
N PRO A 44 -13.89 -2.32 12.01
CA PRO A 44 -12.83 -1.43 11.51
C PRO A 44 -12.29 -0.47 12.60
N PRO A 45 -11.12 0.17 12.41
CA PRO A 45 -10.63 1.18 13.34
C PRO A 45 -11.60 2.36 13.42
N THR A 46 -11.65 3.03 14.56
CA THR A 46 -12.41 4.28 14.73
C THR A 46 -11.73 5.43 13.99
N PRO A 47 -12.45 6.53 13.69
CA PRO A 47 -11.83 7.71 13.08
C PRO A 47 -10.60 8.23 13.84
N ALA A 48 -10.68 8.29 15.18
CA ALA A 48 -9.57 8.78 16.01
C ALA A 48 -8.35 7.83 16.00
N GLU A 49 -8.57 6.52 15.94
CA GLU A 49 -7.50 5.53 15.79
C GLU A 49 -6.82 5.66 14.42
N MET A 50 -7.60 5.87 13.36
CA MET A 50 -7.07 6.12 12.02
C MET A 50 -6.26 7.41 11.95
N GLU A 51 -6.76 8.53 12.50
CA GLU A 51 -6.01 9.79 12.57
C GLU A 51 -4.68 9.64 13.33
N THR A 52 -4.69 8.89 14.43
CA THR A 52 -3.46 8.60 15.20
C THR A 52 -2.46 7.79 14.37
N ALA A 53 -2.94 6.76 13.66
CA ALA A 53 -2.08 5.93 12.82
C ALA A 53 -1.52 6.73 11.62
N ILE A 54 -2.31 7.61 11.00
CA ILE A 54 -1.87 8.52 9.93
C ILE A 54 -0.66 9.32 10.42
N MET A 55 -0.78 10.04 11.53
CA MET A 55 0.32 10.89 12.03
C MET A 55 1.63 10.10 12.20
N VAL A 56 1.57 8.90 12.78
CA VAL A 56 2.77 8.08 12.99
C VAL A 56 3.35 7.59 11.66
N VAL A 57 2.51 7.12 10.75
CA VAL A 57 2.93 6.64 9.44
C VAL A 57 3.56 7.79 8.63
N GLU A 58 2.97 8.98 8.64
CA GLU A 58 3.50 10.18 7.98
C GLU A 58 4.89 10.56 8.51
N ASP A 59 5.07 10.61 9.84
CA ASP A 59 6.35 10.94 10.47
C ASP A 59 7.46 9.95 10.09
N GLU A 60 7.13 8.65 10.09
CA GLU A 60 8.07 7.59 9.73
C GLU A 60 8.47 7.67 8.24
N ILE A 61 7.52 7.98 7.35
CA ILE A 61 7.73 8.13 5.90
C ILE A 61 8.52 9.40 5.56
N ALA A 62 8.30 10.49 6.30
CA ALA A 62 8.95 11.79 6.08
C ALA A 62 10.49 11.70 6.10
N ARG A 63 11.05 10.69 6.77
CA ARG A 63 12.49 10.41 6.78
C ARG A 63 13.08 10.14 5.39
N LEU A 64 12.30 9.56 4.48
CA LEU A 64 12.76 9.17 3.14
C LEU A 64 12.72 10.32 2.13
N ARG A 65 12.06 11.44 2.47
CA ARG A 65 11.73 12.52 1.54
C ARG A 65 12.96 13.09 0.81
N HIS A 66 14.11 13.14 1.48
CA HIS A 66 15.34 13.69 0.92
C HIS A 66 16.18 12.66 0.15
N ASP A 67 15.89 11.38 0.32
CA ASP A 67 16.64 10.28 -0.31
C ASP A 67 16.02 9.86 -1.65
N ILE A 68 14.75 10.22 -1.89
CA ILE A 68 14.04 9.89 -3.11
C ILE A 68 14.31 10.97 -4.16
N ALA A 69 14.99 10.56 -5.24
CA ALA A 69 15.23 11.44 -6.37
C ALA A 69 13.92 11.85 -7.05
N PRO A 70 13.77 13.13 -7.46
CA PRO A 70 12.62 13.58 -8.24
C PRO A 70 12.44 12.74 -9.51
N GLY A 71 11.22 12.27 -9.76
CA GLY A 71 10.90 11.43 -10.92
C GLY A 71 11.35 9.97 -10.81
N ALA A 72 11.75 9.52 -9.62
CA ALA A 72 11.98 8.11 -9.37
C ALA A 72 10.70 7.28 -9.65
N ARG A 73 10.89 6.04 -10.10
CA ARG A 73 9.78 5.12 -10.38
C ARG A 73 9.58 4.15 -9.23
N LEU A 74 8.34 3.97 -8.80
CA LEU A 74 7.95 3.10 -7.69
C LEU A 74 7.45 1.75 -8.20
N TYR A 75 7.98 0.68 -7.63
CA TYR A 75 7.60 -0.69 -7.92
C TYR A 75 7.29 -1.48 -6.66
N SER A 76 6.50 -2.54 -6.79
CA SER A 76 6.34 -3.56 -5.74
C SER A 76 6.08 -4.93 -6.36
N GLU A 77 6.32 -5.98 -5.59
CA GLU A 77 5.94 -7.37 -5.90
C GLU A 77 4.95 -7.93 -4.86
N ASP A 78 4.42 -7.07 -4.00
CA ASP A 78 3.56 -7.47 -2.88
C ASP A 78 2.18 -7.90 -3.34
N ASN A 79 1.76 -9.09 -2.89
CA ASN A 79 0.42 -9.61 -3.16
C ASN A 79 -0.68 -8.76 -2.51
N ASP A 80 -0.41 -8.11 -1.38
CA ASP A 80 -1.37 -7.24 -0.70
C ASP A 80 -1.57 -5.93 -1.48
N ILE A 81 -0.51 -5.34 -2.06
CA ILE A 81 -0.63 -4.18 -2.95
C ILE A 81 -1.33 -4.59 -4.25
N ARG A 82 -1.05 -5.79 -4.79
CA ARG A 82 -1.82 -6.37 -5.92
C ARG A 82 -3.30 -6.53 -5.58
N ALA A 83 -3.64 -6.94 -4.36
CA ALA A 83 -5.02 -7.04 -3.90
C ALA A 83 -5.70 -5.66 -3.82
N ILE A 84 -5.00 -4.64 -3.32
CA ILE A 84 -5.47 -3.25 -3.34
C ILE A 84 -5.70 -2.77 -4.78
N ALA A 85 -4.78 -3.06 -5.70
CA ALA A 85 -4.92 -2.67 -7.11
C ALA A 85 -6.18 -3.26 -7.75
N ARG A 86 -6.47 -4.54 -7.51
CA ARG A 86 -7.72 -5.19 -7.93
C ARG A 86 -8.96 -4.52 -7.33
N LEU A 87 -8.93 -4.24 -6.02
CA LEU A 87 -10.03 -3.56 -5.32
C LEU A 87 -10.27 -2.13 -5.82
N ALA A 88 -9.23 -1.47 -6.31
CA ALA A 88 -9.28 -0.15 -6.93
C ALA A 88 -9.78 -0.20 -8.40
N GLY A 89 -10.06 -1.40 -8.93
CA GLY A 89 -10.57 -1.61 -10.29
C GLY A 89 -9.50 -1.78 -11.36
N VAL A 90 -8.23 -1.97 -10.98
CA VAL A 90 -7.17 -2.28 -11.94
C VAL A 90 -7.33 -3.73 -12.40
N ALA A 91 -7.37 -3.95 -13.71
CA ALA A 91 -7.50 -5.28 -14.29
C ALA A 91 -6.27 -6.15 -13.95
N GLU A 92 -6.52 -7.41 -13.60
CA GLU A 92 -5.47 -8.37 -13.28
C GLU A 92 -4.55 -8.61 -14.50
N ASN A 93 -3.25 -8.42 -14.31
CA ASN A 93 -2.23 -8.64 -15.33
C ASN A 93 -0.87 -8.94 -14.68
N GLU A 94 0.12 -9.40 -15.44
CA GLU A 94 1.50 -9.61 -14.95
C GLU A 94 2.11 -8.31 -14.41
N GLU A 95 1.76 -7.19 -15.04
CA GLU A 95 2.11 -5.85 -14.59
C GLU A 95 0.83 -5.01 -14.42
N MET A 96 0.65 -4.43 -13.23
CA MET A 96 -0.48 -3.56 -12.91
C MET A 96 0.04 -2.18 -12.53
N SER A 97 -0.51 -1.12 -13.11
CA SER A 97 -0.27 0.26 -12.64
C SER A 97 -1.43 0.70 -11.76
N LEU A 98 -1.11 1.05 -10.52
CA LEU A 98 -2.05 1.59 -9.53
C LEU A 98 -1.69 3.05 -9.28
N SER A 99 -2.60 3.96 -9.65
CA SER A 99 -2.40 5.40 -9.47
C SER A 99 -2.67 5.85 -8.02
N VAL A 100 -2.04 6.95 -7.60
CA VAL A 100 -2.29 7.54 -6.29
C VAL A 100 -3.76 7.93 -6.11
N GLU A 101 -4.43 8.44 -7.16
CA GLU A 101 -5.84 8.80 -7.08
C GLU A 101 -6.72 7.55 -6.89
N ALA A 102 -6.31 6.39 -7.42
CA ALA A 102 -7.02 5.13 -7.21
C ALA A 102 -6.83 4.58 -5.79
N VAL A 103 -5.64 4.76 -5.21
CA VAL A 103 -5.39 4.49 -3.78
C VAL A 103 -6.24 5.41 -2.91
N GLU A 104 -6.27 6.72 -3.19
CA GLU A 104 -7.07 7.70 -2.45
C GLU A 104 -8.57 7.37 -2.50
N ARG A 105 -9.12 7.06 -3.67
CA ARG A 105 -10.53 6.62 -3.78
C ARG A 105 -10.82 5.34 -2.99
N THR A 106 -9.85 4.43 -2.93
CA THR A 106 -9.99 3.20 -2.13
C THR A 106 -9.95 3.52 -0.63
N PHE A 107 -9.14 4.49 -0.22
CA PHE A 107 -9.11 5.01 1.14
C PHE A 107 -10.39 5.77 1.51
N ASP A 108 -10.99 6.53 0.60
CA ASP A 108 -12.29 7.19 0.82
C ASP A 108 -13.39 6.15 1.10
N ARG A 109 -13.38 5.01 0.39
CA ARG A 109 -14.29 3.89 0.66
C ARG A 109 -14.05 3.29 2.05
N LEU A 110 -12.79 3.14 2.46
CA LEU A 110 -12.45 2.72 3.83
C LEU A 110 -12.95 3.74 4.87
N ALA A 111 -12.84 5.04 4.60
CA ALA A 111 -13.35 6.08 5.49
C ALA A 111 -14.87 5.99 5.67
N LEU A 112 -15.65 5.66 4.62
CA LEU A 112 -17.08 5.40 4.76
C LEU A 112 -17.36 4.22 5.70
N VAL A 113 -16.54 3.17 5.64
CA VAL A 113 -16.65 2.00 6.51
C VAL A 113 -16.32 2.32 7.97
N ILE A 114 -15.23 3.06 8.19
CA ILE A 114 -14.83 3.59 9.50
C ILE A 114 -15.94 4.46 10.12
N ASN A 115 -16.72 5.16 9.29
CA ASN A 115 -17.87 5.97 9.71
C ASN A 115 -19.19 5.18 9.81
N GLY A 116 -19.14 3.84 9.81
CA GLY A 116 -20.28 2.97 10.12
C GLY A 116 -20.97 2.35 8.90
N ARG A 117 -20.45 2.55 7.68
CA ARG A 117 -20.97 1.83 6.50
C ARG A 117 -20.48 0.36 6.53
N PRO A 118 -21.32 -0.64 6.21
CA PRO A 118 -20.84 -2.02 6.15
C PRO A 118 -19.76 -2.21 5.08
N ALA A 119 -18.66 -2.89 5.42
CA ALA A 119 -17.53 -3.14 4.50
C ALA A 119 -17.95 -3.87 3.21
N SER A 120 -18.93 -4.79 3.32
CA SER A 120 -19.48 -5.52 2.17
C SER A 120 -20.17 -4.61 1.15
N PHE A 121 -20.73 -3.47 1.55
CA PHE A 121 -21.35 -2.52 0.63
C PHE A 121 -20.32 -1.72 -0.14
N GLU A 122 -19.18 -1.45 0.49
CA GLU A 122 -18.05 -0.84 -0.18
C GLU A 122 -17.19 -1.86 -0.91
N GLY A 123 -17.42 -3.17 -0.75
CA GLY A 123 -16.63 -4.22 -1.41
C GLY A 123 -15.16 -4.21 -0.99
N ILE A 124 -14.86 -3.86 0.27
CA ILE A 124 -13.50 -3.89 0.83
C ILE A 124 -13.41 -4.91 1.98
N PRO A 125 -12.22 -5.47 2.26
CA PRO A 125 -11.98 -6.27 3.44
C PRO A 125 -12.21 -5.47 4.73
N ASP A 126 -12.70 -6.13 5.77
CA ASP A 126 -12.91 -5.56 7.10
C ASP A 126 -11.71 -5.75 8.05
N GLY A 127 -10.66 -6.45 7.61
CA GLY A 127 -9.46 -6.71 8.40
C GLY A 127 -8.60 -5.46 8.64
N ASN A 128 -8.12 -5.31 9.87
CA ASN A 128 -7.25 -4.18 10.25
C ASN A 128 -5.90 -4.18 9.52
N ASP A 129 -5.39 -5.35 9.11
CA ASP A 129 -4.16 -5.45 8.31
C ASP A 129 -4.36 -4.84 6.92
N PHE A 130 -5.53 -5.02 6.30
CA PHE A 130 -5.87 -4.34 5.05
C PHE A 130 -5.92 -2.81 5.23
N ALA A 131 -6.57 -2.34 6.30
CA ALA A 131 -6.62 -0.92 6.62
C ALA A 131 -5.22 -0.32 6.83
N ALA A 132 -4.34 -1.04 7.53
CA ALA A 132 -2.97 -0.62 7.77
C ALA A 132 -2.11 -0.62 6.49
N THR A 133 -2.19 -1.66 5.66
CA THR A 133 -1.48 -1.71 4.37
C THR A 133 -1.94 -0.58 3.44
N LEU A 134 -3.25 -0.35 3.34
CA LEU A 134 -3.80 0.72 2.52
C LEU A 134 -3.38 2.11 3.04
N LEU A 135 -3.37 2.31 4.35
CA LEU A 135 -2.87 3.53 4.99
C LEU A 135 -1.39 3.77 4.66
N ILE A 136 -0.52 2.79 4.90
CA ILE A 136 0.93 2.90 4.63
C ILE A 136 1.17 3.21 3.15
N LEU A 137 0.50 2.50 2.25
CA LEU A 137 0.62 2.74 0.81
C LEU A 137 0.16 4.15 0.41
N ARG A 138 -0.98 4.61 0.94
CA ARG A 138 -1.52 5.95 0.68
C ARG A 138 -0.51 7.02 1.09
N GLU A 139 -0.09 7.00 2.36
CA GLU A 139 0.82 8.02 2.88
C GLU A 139 2.17 7.99 2.16
N PHE A 140 2.66 6.80 1.81
CA PHE A 140 3.91 6.65 1.08
C PHE A 140 3.83 7.31 -0.29
N MET A 141 2.80 7.00 -1.08
CA MET A 141 2.63 7.57 -2.41
C MET A 141 2.36 9.08 -2.35
N HIS A 142 1.49 9.52 -1.44
CA HIS A 142 1.06 10.91 -1.35
C HIS A 142 2.20 11.83 -0.86
N HIS A 143 2.87 11.49 0.25
CA HIS A 143 3.92 12.35 0.83
C HIS A 143 5.23 12.34 0.05
N LEU A 144 5.56 11.21 -0.59
CA LEU A 144 6.76 11.08 -1.43
C LEU A 144 6.49 11.38 -2.90
N GLN A 145 5.27 11.84 -3.22
CA GLN A 145 4.85 12.37 -4.52
C GLN A 145 4.97 11.36 -5.68
N PHE A 146 4.69 10.08 -5.41
CA PHE A 146 4.55 9.07 -6.45
C PHE A 146 3.14 9.09 -7.00
N ASN A 147 3.01 9.38 -8.30
CA ASN A 147 1.71 9.37 -8.97
C ASN A 147 1.21 7.94 -9.26
N GLU A 148 2.11 6.97 -9.33
CA GLU A 148 1.79 5.56 -9.59
C GLU A 148 2.77 4.62 -8.91
N ILE A 149 2.30 3.40 -8.64
CA ILE A 149 3.11 2.24 -8.31
C ILE A 149 2.87 1.15 -9.34
N VAL A 150 3.96 0.57 -9.86
CA VAL A 150 3.91 -0.56 -10.77
C VAL A 150 4.09 -1.86 -9.99
N ILE A 151 3.04 -2.68 -9.94
CA ILE A 151 3.08 -3.99 -9.31
C ILE A 151 3.50 -5.04 -10.35
N LYS A 152 4.59 -5.76 -10.07
CA LYS A 152 5.10 -6.86 -10.89
C LYS A 152 4.80 -8.19 -10.22
N GLY A 153 4.57 -9.25 -10.99
CA GLY A 153 4.37 -10.60 -10.45
C GLY A 153 3.43 -11.46 -11.29
N ALA A 154 3.47 -12.76 -11.06
CA ALA A 154 2.79 -13.72 -11.92
C ALA A 154 1.27 -13.48 -11.92
N LYS A 155 0.71 -13.42 -13.15
CA LYS A 155 -0.71 -13.66 -13.40
C LYS A 155 -1.11 -14.93 -12.64
N PHE A 156 -2.16 -14.86 -11.83
CA PHE A 156 -2.71 -16.06 -11.17
C PHE A 156 -3.34 -16.95 -12.25
N GLU A 157 -2.53 -17.74 -12.96
CA GLU A 157 -3.03 -18.82 -13.79
C GLU A 157 -3.52 -19.90 -12.83
N MET A 158 -4.84 -20.10 -12.77
CA MET A 158 -5.39 -21.33 -12.21
C MET A 158 -4.71 -22.49 -12.94
N LEU A 159 -3.77 -23.15 -12.26
CA LEU A 159 -3.25 -24.44 -12.68
C LEU A 159 -4.45 -25.39 -12.70
N ASN A 160 -5.07 -25.54 -13.86
CA ASN A 160 -6.02 -26.60 -14.14
C ASN A 160 -5.29 -27.92 -13.85
N GLN A 161 -5.54 -28.51 -12.69
CA GLN A 161 -5.10 -29.88 -12.44
C GLN A 161 -5.93 -30.80 -13.34
N PRO A 162 -5.30 -31.65 -14.17
CA PRO A 162 -6.05 -32.67 -14.89
C PRO A 162 -6.61 -33.66 -13.87
N SER A 163 -7.92 -33.89 -13.94
CA SER A 163 -8.60 -34.95 -13.18
C SER A 163 -7.89 -36.29 -13.42
N ARG A 164 -7.47 -36.96 -12.35
CA ARG A 164 -7.17 -38.39 -12.36
C ARG A 164 -8.32 -39.14 -11.71
#